data_AF-A0ABD2HUH9-F1
#
_entry.id   AF-A0ABD2HUH9-F1
#
_cell.length_a   1.000
_cell.length_b   1.000
_cell.length_c   1.000
_cell.angle_alpha   90.00
_cell.angle_beta   90.00
_cell.angle_gamma   90.00
#
_symmetry.space_group_name_H-M   'P 1'
#
loop_
_entity.id
_entity.type
_entity.pdbx_description
1 polymer ?
#
loop_
_entity_poly.entity_id
_entity_poly.type
_entity_poly.pdbx_seq_one_letter_code
_entity_poly.pdbx_strand_id
1 'polypeptide(L)'
;MIFRAQNLTIGQFFVQKILQNGSDEQLGEIVKSLQEKGKVLDLFRYENKLSHYNNVLVNNGIQLKPKLEFLKNTCNDNSINIYDDHLHVLVSIVLDLSKVQVKFMESDITNAAQLWTLDKRPIILQSLWVIRHGHRLDHFDESLCTGDELKRNDVRLSPLGIQQSHELGKRFENVAISKIFSSPFSRSVETANGLLGGAEAKRHAISINIEPGLAELLVPCEFLLEYYEVPELVEKFPLVNPKYWPLFNKRTLSALQSVKQVQEEDCKYVIKKTISQILADNKNAEHIVLSTHGAFTAYLHEILTGEWTIVGQSSVTKFVRYYDENDGEKDAGANYADKIMDKLRMEFTSDVTHLSDPNNTRPY
;
A
#
# COMPACT_ATOMS: atom_id res chain seq x y z
N MET A 1 -2.90 13.07 -15.45
CA MET A 1 -1.75 12.77 -16.35
C MET A 1 -0.52 13.65 -16.06
N ILE A 2 -0.68 14.87 -15.52
CA ILE A 2 0.42 15.82 -15.24
C ILE A 2 1.34 15.40 -14.06
N PHE A 3 0.80 14.76 -13.01
CA PHE A 3 1.61 14.36 -11.84
C PHE A 3 2.47 13.09 -12.01
N ARG A 4 2.07 12.15 -12.88
CA ARG A 4 2.92 10.99 -13.23
C ARG A 4 4.18 11.44 -13.98
N ALA A 5 4.05 12.47 -14.84
CA ALA A 5 5.18 13.15 -15.44
C ALA A 5 6.01 13.87 -14.38
N GLN A 6 5.43 14.69 -13.50
CA GLN A 6 6.18 15.44 -12.48
C GLN A 6 7.06 14.57 -11.57
N ASN A 7 6.61 13.41 -11.09
CA ASN A 7 7.43 12.56 -10.20
C ASN A 7 8.56 11.83 -10.93
N LEU A 8 8.33 11.40 -12.19
CA LEU A 8 9.39 10.86 -13.04
C LEU A 8 10.38 11.97 -13.42
N THR A 9 9.89 13.17 -13.74
CA THR A 9 10.71 14.32 -14.11
C THR A 9 11.53 14.86 -12.92
N ILE A 10 11.00 14.89 -11.69
CA ILE A 10 11.75 15.34 -10.50
C ILE A 10 12.81 14.30 -10.11
N GLY A 11 12.49 13.00 -10.16
CA GLY A 11 13.49 11.94 -9.96
C GLY A 11 14.58 11.93 -11.04
N GLN A 12 14.20 12.07 -12.31
CA GLN A 12 15.13 12.20 -13.44
C GLN A 12 15.98 13.47 -13.34
N PHE A 13 15.39 14.61 -12.94
CA PHE A 13 16.07 15.88 -12.74
C PHE A 13 17.09 15.80 -11.61
N PHE A 14 16.71 15.22 -10.46
CA PHE A 14 17.62 15.04 -9.32
C PHE A 14 18.80 14.13 -9.67
N VAL A 15 18.54 13.00 -10.34
CA VAL A 15 19.60 12.06 -10.76
C VAL A 15 20.52 12.67 -11.84
N GLN A 16 19.99 13.35 -12.86
CA GLN A 16 20.81 13.94 -13.93
C GLN A 16 21.58 15.20 -13.52
N LYS A 17 20.97 16.11 -12.76
CA LYS A 17 21.60 17.39 -12.42
C LYS A 17 22.54 17.29 -11.24
N ILE A 18 22.19 16.52 -10.22
CA ILE A 18 22.93 16.53 -8.94
C ILE A 18 23.87 15.34 -8.83
N LEU A 19 23.45 14.14 -9.26
CA LEU A 19 24.30 12.95 -9.13
C LEU A 19 25.33 12.82 -10.25
N GLN A 20 24.97 13.20 -11.49
CA GLN A 20 25.87 13.06 -12.65
C GLN A 20 26.76 14.28 -12.93
N ASN A 21 26.33 15.52 -12.63
CA ASN A 21 27.01 16.73 -13.14
C ASN A 21 27.18 17.89 -12.13
N GLY A 22 26.67 17.80 -10.89
CA GLY A 22 26.76 18.86 -9.88
C GLY A 22 27.89 18.65 -8.88
N SER A 23 28.51 19.73 -8.40
CA SER A 23 29.46 19.67 -7.27
C SER A 23 28.73 19.54 -5.93
N ASP A 24 29.39 18.98 -4.93
CA ASP A 24 28.80 18.80 -3.59
C ASP A 24 28.44 20.15 -2.93
N GLU A 25 29.18 21.21 -3.23
CA GLU A 25 28.87 22.59 -2.82
C GLU A 25 27.54 23.08 -3.41
N GLN A 26 27.28 22.85 -4.70
CA GLN A 26 26.02 23.24 -5.33
C GLN A 26 24.82 22.50 -4.73
N LEU A 27 25.01 21.24 -4.35
CA LEU A 27 24.00 20.47 -3.64
C LEU A 27 23.74 21.03 -2.24
N GLY A 28 24.79 21.38 -1.50
CA GLY A 28 24.69 22.05 -0.20
C GLY A 28 23.95 23.39 -0.25
N GLU A 29 24.23 24.22 -1.26
CA GLU A 29 23.55 25.51 -1.47
C GLU A 29 22.06 25.33 -1.80
N ILE A 30 21.71 24.32 -2.61
CA ILE A 30 20.31 24.00 -2.93
C ILE A 30 19.57 23.55 -1.66
N VAL A 31 20.15 22.62 -0.89
CA VAL A 31 19.54 22.12 0.35
C VAL A 31 19.37 23.24 1.37
N LYS A 32 20.40 24.08 1.55
CA LYS A 32 20.34 25.24 2.45
C LYS A 32 19.28 26.25 2.00
N SER A 33 19.19 26.55 0.70
CA SER A 33 18.14 27.44 0.16
C SER A 33 16.74 26.87 0.32
N LEU A 34 16.57 25.54 0.27
CA LEU A 34 15.31 24.88 0.55
C LEU A 34 14.93 25.00 2.03
N GLN A 35 15.88 24.75 2.94
CA GLN A 35 15.69 24.88 4.39
C GLN A 35 15.35 26.32 4.82
N GLU A 36 16.05 27.32 4.30
CA GLU A 36 15.77 28.75 4.54
C GLU A 36 14.36 29.16 4.09
N LYS A 37 13.78 28.43 3.13
CA LYS A 37 12.41 28.63 2.62
C LYS A 37 11.37 27.72 3.29
N GLY A 38 11.73 27.05 4.39
CA GLY A 38 10.86 26.12 5.12
C GLY A 38 10.50 24.86 4.33
N LYS A 39 11.27 24.51 3.29
CA LYS A 39 11.07 23.32 2.46
C LYS A 39 11.98 22.20 2.92
N VAL A 40 11.48 20.98 2.93
CA VAL A 40 12.28 19.77 3.24
C VAL A 40 12.48 18.98 1.96
N LEU A 41 13.74 18.78 1.58
CA LEU A 41 14.08 17.76 0.60
C LEU A 41 13.99 16.41 1.31
N ASP A 42 12.90 15.66 1.08
CA ASP A 42 12.70 14.33 1.65
C ASP A 42 13.61 13.32 0.93
N LEU A 43 14.89 13.40 1.28
CA LEU A 43 15.91 12.48 0.83
C LEU A 43 15.65 11.08 1.37
N PHE A 44 14.92 10.90 2.47
CA PHE A 44 14.66 9.58 3.05
C PHE A 44 13.78 8.72 2.11
N ARG A 45 12.75 9.32 1.50
CA ARG A 45 11.94 8.68 0.46
C ARG A 45 12.74 8.39 -0.83
N TYR A 46 13.78 9.17 -1.10
CA TYR A 46 14.69 8.97 -2.22
C TYR A 46 15.86 8.04 -1.90
N GLU A 47 16.32 7.96 -0.65
CA GLU A 47 17.45 7.17 -0.17
C GLU A 47 17.08 5.70 -0.16
N ASN A 48 15.88 5.34 0.31
CA ASN A 48 15.36 3.98 0.16
C ASN A 48 15.25 3.55 -1.31
N LYS A 49 15.05 4.52 -2.23
CA LYS A 49 15.08 4.25 -3.66
C LYS A 49 16.52 4.23 -4.22
N LEU A 50 17.44 5.05 -3.70
CA LEU A 50 18.79 5.25 -4.23
C LEU A 50 19.83 4.27 -3.67
N SER A 51 19.67 3.81 -2.42
CA SER A 51 20.51 2.80 -1.77
C SER A 51 20.48 1.48 -2.56
N HIS A 52 19.32 1.15 -3.15
CA HIS A 52 19.12 0.06 -4.11
C HIS A 52 20.06 0.12 -5.34
N TYR A 53 20.66 1.27 -5.64
CA TYR A 53 21.52 1.48 -6.81
C TYR A 53 23.00 1.66 -6.48
N ASN A 54 23.45 1.50 -5.23
CA ASN A 54 24.80 1.90 -4.79
C ASN A 54 25.94 1.24 -5.59
N ASN A 55 25.87 -0.07 -5.85
CA ASN A 55 26.90 -0.78 -6.64
C ASN A 55 26.93 -0.33 -8.11
N VAL A 56 25.78 0.07 -8.66
CA VAL A 56 25.65 0.59 -10.03
C VAL A 56 26.24 2.00 -10.12
N LEU A 57 26.00 2.84 -9.10
CA LEU A 57 26.54 4.19 -9.03
C LEU A 57 28.06 4.16 -8.90
N VAL A 58 28.61 3.29 -8.04
CA VAL A 58 30.06 3.09 -7.88
C VAL A 58 30.72 2.62 -9.19
N ASN A 59 30.11 1.68 -9.91
CA ASN A 59 30.61 1.19 -11.20
C ASN A 59 30.54 2.23 -12.33
N ASN A 60 29.79 3.32 -12.15
CA ASN A 60 29.73 4.47 -13.06
C ASN A 60 30.48 5.70 -12.50
N GLY A 61 31.34 5.52 -11.49
CA GLY A 61 32.15 6.60 -10.91
C GLY A 61 31.41 7.54 -9.97
N ILE A 62 30.16 7.24 -9.61
CA ILE A 62 29.34 8.03 -8.68
C ILE A 62 29.40 7.37 -7.30
N GLN A 63 30.18 7.95 -6.39
CA GLN A 63 30.28 7.45 -5.02
C GLN A 63 29.15 8.06 -4.16
N LEU A 64 28.11 7.28 -3.89
CA LEU A 64 26.92 7.76 -3.16
C LEU A 64 27.23 8.07 -1.69
N LYS A 65 28.06 7.23 -1.05
CA LYS A 65 28.39 7.31 0.38
C LYS A 65 29.08 8.63 0.78
N PRO A 66 30.14 9.11 0.10
CA PRO A 66 30.73 10.42 0.40
C PRO A 66 29.74 11.59 0.24
N LYS A 67 28.85 11.53 -0.75
CA LYS A 67 27.83 12.57 -0.99
C LYS A 67 26.75 12.59 0.09
N LEU A 68 26.29 11.42 0.53
CA LEU A 68 25.34 11.28 1.64
C LEU A 68 25.99 11.64 2.99
N GLU A 69 27.25 11.28 3.22
CA GLU A 69 28.01 11.68 4.42
C GLU A 69 28.26 13.19 4.46
N PHE A 70 28.58 13.83 3.32
CA PHE A 70 28.66 15.29 3.20
C PHE A 70 27.34 15.96 3.57
N LEU A 71 26.21 15.47 3.05
CA LEU A 71 24.88 15.96 3.38
C LEU A 71 24.56 15.79 4.88
N LYS A 72 24.89 14.64 5.46
CA LYS A 72 24.71 14.34 6.89
C LYS A 72 25.56 15.24 7.79
N ASN A 73 26.77 15.60 7.36
CA ASN A 73 27.64 16.52 8.11
C ASN A 73 27.23 17.99 7.94
N THR A 74 26.54 18.32 6.83
CA THR A 74 26.02 19.67 6.55
C THR A 74 24.66 19.91 7.21
N CYS A 75 23.87 18.85 7.38
CA CYS A 75 22.55 18.86 8.01
C CYS A 75 22.64 18.14 9.35
N ASN A 76 22.78 18.87 10.46
CA ASN A 76 22.94 18.34 11.83
C ASN A 76 21.75 17.47 12.32
N ASP A 77 21.57 16.24 11.82
CA ASP A 77 20.56 15.32 12.36
C ASP A 77 20.93 13.83 12.25
N ASN A 78 20.58 13.06 13.29
CA ASN A 78 21.06 11.70 13.59
C ASN A 78 20.16 10.56 13.01
N SER A 79 19.34 10.83 12.00
CA SER A 79 18.17 10.00 11.65
C SER A 79 18.33 9.00 10.47
N ILE A 80 19.56 8.63 10.05
CA ILE A 80 19.80 7.86 8.80
C ILE A 80 20.52 6.51 9.03
N ASN A 81 19.96 5.37 8.55
CA ASN A 81 20.51 3.98 8.55
C ASN A 81 20.17 3.21 7.23
N ILE A 82 21.06 2.34 6.70
CA ILE A 82 21.02 1.74 5.33
C ILE A 82 21.28 0.20 5.32
N TYR A 83 20.60 -0.60 4.47
CA TYR A 83 20.78 -2.07 4.26
C TYR A 83 20.63 -2.56 2.78
N ASP A 84 21.22 -3.73 2.45
CA ASP A 84 21.51 -4.31 1.10
C ASP A 84 20.56 -5.47 0.65
N ASP A 85 20.02 -5.43 -0.59
CA ASP A 85 19.84 -6.53 -1.60
C ASP A 85 18.60 -6.38 -2.52
N HIS A 86 18.71 -6.88 -3.78
CA HIS A 86 17.68 -7.29 -4.80
C HIS A 86 17.96 -6.79 -6.24
N LEU A 87 18.22 -7.70 -7.21
CA LEU A 87 19.08 -7.41 -8.38
C LEU A 87 18.47 -7.53 -9.80
N HIS A 88 17.21 -7.93 -10.04
CA HIS A 88 16.85 -8.45 -11.38
C HIS A 88 15.87 -7.62 -12.25
N VAL A 89 15.34 -6.49 -11.77
CA VAL A 89 14.24 -5.79 -12.48
C VAL A 89 14.70 -4.63 -13.38
N LEU A 90 15.94 -4.14 -13.25
CA LEU A 90 16.35 -2.84 -13.81
C LEU A 90 16.96 -2.87 -15.21
N VAL A 91 17.24 -4.05 -15.77
CA VAL A 91 17.75 -4.18 -17.15
C VAL A 91 16.72 -3.64 -18.17
N SER A 92 15.42 -3.72 -17.85
CA SER A 92 14.36 -3.24 -18.75
C SER A 92 14.28 -1.71 -18.81
N ILE A 93 14.50 -1.02 -17.69
CA ILE A 93 14.27 0.42 -17.59
C ILE A 93 15.38 1.22 -18.29
N VAL A 94 16.64 0.75 -18.22
CA VAL A 94 17.79 1.39 -18.89
C VAL A 94 17.68 1.27 -20.41
N LEU A 95 17.21 0.12 -20.91
CA LEU A 95 17.03 -0.10 -22.34
C LEU A 95 15.95 0.81 -22.94
N ASP A 96 14.91 1.13 -22.19
CA ASP A 96 13.82 1.99 -22.67
C ASP A 96 14.15 3.48 -22.54
N LEU A 97 14.92 3.89 -21.54
CA LEU A 97 15.36 5.28 -21.38
C LEU A 97 16.45 5.69 -22.39
N SER A 98 17.27 4.75 -22.86
CA SER A 98 18.31 5.03 -23.87
C SER A 98 17.77 5.40 -25.26
N LYS A 99 16.48 5.15 -25.51
CA LYS A 99 15.81 5.40 -26.79
C LYS A 99 15.16 6.78 -26.88
N VAL A 100 15.14 7.54 -25.78
CA VAL A 100 14.44 8.84 -25.71
C VAL A 100 15.46 9.97 -25.77
N GLN A 101 15.59 10.62 -26.93
CA GLN A 101 16.32 11.90 -27.03
C GLN A 101 15.36 13.05 -26.71
N VAL A 102 15.55 13.72 -25.57
CA VAL A 102 14.81 14.94 -25.25
C VAL A 102 15.71 16.15 -25.48
N LYS A 103 15.31 17.04 -26.40
CA LYS A 103 15.88 18.38 -26.56
C LYS A 103 15.00 19.37 -25.80
N PHE A 104 15.59 20.10 -24.86
CA PHE A 104 14.90 21.12 -24.08
C PHE A 104 15.25 22.53 -24.59
N MET A 105 14.27 23.42 -24.58
CA MET A 105 14.42 24.84 -24.91
C MET A 105 14.42 25.69 -23.64
N GLU A 106 14.97 26.91 -23.71
CA GLU A 106 15.15 27.82 -22.57
C GLU A 106 13.82 28.19 -21.88
N SER A 107 12.69 28.10 -22.60
CA SER A 107 11.33 28.24 -22.07
C SER A 107 10.93 27.14 -21.06
N ASP A 108 11.56 25.98 -21.11
CA ASP A 108 11.27 24.86 -20.21
C ASP A 108 11.82 25.11 -18.79
N ILE A 109 12.86 25.93 -18.67
CA ILE A 109 13.51 26.31 -17.41
C ILE A 109 12.64 27.32 -16.63
N THR A 110 12.01 28.27 -17.34
CA THR A 110 11.12 29.25 -16.71
C THR A 110 9.82 28.59 -16.22
N ASN A 111 9.31 27.60 -16.94
CA ASN A 111 8.18 26.77 -16.51
C ASN A 111 8.57 25.84 -15.35
N ALA A 112 9.81 25.34 -15.32
CA ALA A 112 10.32 24.56 -14.20
C ALA A 112 10.35 25.38 -12.90
N ALA A 113 10.75 26.65 -12.93
CA ALA A 113 10.75 27.50 -11.74
C ALA A 113 9.35 27.68 -11.10
N GLN A 114 8.27 27.60 -11.89
CA GLN A 114 6.89 27.61 -11.38
C GLN A 114 6.48 26.27 -10.74
N LEU A 115 7.05 25.14 -11.19
CA LEU A 115 6.82 23.80 -10.62
C LEU A 115 7.36 23.64 -9.19
N TRP A 116 8.33 24.46 -8.77
CA TRP A 116 8.99 24.37 -7.46
C TRP A 116 8.37 25.27 -6.38
N THR A 117 7.20 25.84 -6.61
CA THR A 117 6.57 26.79 -5.69
C THR A 117 5.41 26.17 -4.92
N LEU A 118 5.46 26.38 -3.59
CA LEU A 118 4.58 25.87 -2.52
C LEU A 118 4.89 24.46 -2.00
N ASP A 119 5.34 24.37 -0.74
CA ASP A 119 5.13 23.19 0.10
C ASP A 119 3.62 23.08 0.40
N LYS A 120 2.85 22.77 -0.63
CA LYS A 120 1.51 22.21 -0.51
C LYS A 120 1.73 20.70 -0.44
N ARG A 121 2.09 20.15 0.73
CA ARG A 121 1.82 18.71 0.92
C ARG A 121 0.34 18.54 0.57
N PRO A 122 0.02 17.75 -0.46
CA PRO A 122 -1.35 17.68 -0.89
C PRO A 122 -2.19 17.17 0.29
N ILE A 123 -3.27 17.86 0.62
CA ILE A 123 -4.11 17.53 1.77
C ILE A 123 -4.60 16.10 1.55
N ILE A 124 -4.28 15.17 2.45
CA ILE A 124 -4.79 13.81 2.35
C ILE A 124 -6.26 13.85 2.74
N LEU A 125 -7.15 13.52 1.81
CA LEU A 125 -8.58 13.43 2.06
C LEU A 125 -8.97 12.11 2.71
N GLN A 126 -8.29 11.04 2.30
CA GLN A 126 -8.64 9.69 2.71
C GLN A 126 -7.43 8.77 2.53
N SER A 127 -7.18 7.92 3.50
CA SER A 127 -6.18 6.85 3.45
C SER A 127 -6.88 5.50 3.43
N LEU A 128 -6.44 4.64 2.52
CA LEU A 128 -6.82 3.25 2.43
C LEU A 128 -5.63 2.39 2.87
N TRP A 129 -5.77 1.75 4.02
CA TRP A 129 -4.78 0.83 4.57
C TRP A 129 -5.19 -0.59 4.22
N VAL A 130 -4.29 -1.36 3.62
CA VAL A 130 -4.54 -2.74 3.21
C VAL A 130 -3.59 -3.64 3.98
N ILE A 131 -4.15 -4.61 4.68
CA ILE A 131 -3.44 -5.48 5.60
C ILE A 131 -3.67 -6.92 5.14
N ARG A 132 -2.59 -7.65 4.86
CA ARG A 132 -2.69 -9.11 4.70
C ARG A 132 -2.86 -9.74 6.08
N HIS A 133 -3.74 -10.73 6.20
CA HIS A 133 -3.93 -11.49 7.43
C HIS A 133 -2.61 -12.01 8.03
N GLY A 134 -2.60 -12.27 9.33
CA GLY A 134 -1.43 -12.81 10.03
C GLY A 134 -1.13 -14.27 9.77
N HIS A 135 -0.10 -14.78 10.44
CA HIS A 135 0.36 -16.16 10.32
C HIS A 135 -0.76 -17.17 10.61
N ARG A 136 -0.96 -18.13 9.68
CA ARG A 136 -2.00 -19.16 9.77
C ARG A 136 -1.59 -20.29 10.71
N LEU A 137 -2.57 -20.98 11.30
CA LEU A 137 -2.30 -22.11 12.20
C LEU A 137 -1.67 -23.31 11.49
N ASP A 138 -2.12 -23.66 10.29
CA ASP A 138 -1.59 -24.76 9.49
C ASP A 138 -0.13 -24.56 9.05
N HIS A 139 0.28 -23.29 8.90
CA HIS A 139 1.67 -22.93 8.69
C HIS A 139 2.57 -23.19 9.91
N PHE A 140 2.00 -23.23 11.11
CA PHE A 140 2.69 -23.49 12.36
C PHE A 140 2.67 -24.99 12.68
N ASP A 141 1.46 -25.56 12.71
CA ASP A 141 1.22 -26.99 12.92
C ASP A 141 -0.19 -27.35 12.40
N GLU A 142 -0.25 -28.06 11.28
CA GLU A 142 -1.49 -28.51 10.66
C GLU A 142 -2.31 -29.45 11.56
N SER A 143 -1.65 -30.21 12.46
CA SER A 143 -2.33 -31.15 13.35
C SER A 143 -3.21 -30.46 14.41
N LEU A 144 -3.00 -29.14 14.61
CA LEU A 144 -3.81 -28.31 15.49
C LEU A 144 -5.06 -27.73 14.81
N CYS A 145 -5.20 -27.94 13.50
CA CYS A 145 -6.38 -27.50 12.74
C CYS A 145 -7.51 -28.51 12.87
N THR A 146 -8.74 -28.02 12.94
CA THR A 146 -9.92 -28.88 12.85
C THR A 146 -10.10 -29.39 11.42
N GLY A 147 -10.72 -30.57 11.26
CA GLY A 147 -11.03 -31.11 9.93
C GLY A 147 -11.90 -30.17 9.09
N ASP A 148 -12.80 -29.41 9.73
CA ASP A 148 -13.64 -28.41 9.05
C ASP A 148 -12.82 -27.19 8.57
N GLU A 149 -11.88 -26.68 9.37
CA GLU A 149 -11.00 -25.57 8.96
C GLU A 149 -10.17 -25.94 7.73
N LEU A 150 -9.58 -27.14 7.72
CA LEU A 150 -8.77 -27.63 6.60
C LEU A 150 -9.63 -27.85 5.35
N LYS A 151 -10.80 -28.51 5.50
CA LYS A 151 -11.72 -28.77 4.39
C LYS A 151 -12.21 -27.47 3.72
N ARG A 152 -12.46 -26.44 4.52
CA ARG A 152 -12.92 -25.12 4.07
C ARG A 152 -11.79 -24.20 3.59
N ASN A 153 -10.54 -24.56 3.89
CA ASN A 153 -9.38 -23.66 3.81
C ASN A 153 -9.62 -22.33 4.58
N ASP A 154 -10.41 -22.40 5.66
CA ASP A 154 -10.72 -21.29 6.56
C ASP A 154 -10.00 -21.45 7.91
N VAL A 155 -8.69 -21.66 7.80
CA VAL A 155 -7.81 -21.84 8.94
C VAL A 155 -7.64 -20.50 9.68
N ARG A 156 -7.77 -20.53 11.01
CA ARG A 156 -7.54 -19.39 11.92
C ARG A 156 -6.05 -19.00 12.03
N LEU A 157 -5.76 -17.95 12.80
CA LEU A 157 -4.38 -17.55 13.09
C LEU A 157 -3.66 -18.54 14.02
N SER A 158 -2.34 -18.64 13.87
CA SER A 158 -1.47 -19.28 14.85
C SER A 158 -1.24 -18.38 16.06
N PRO A 159 -0.59 -18.85 17.15
CA PRO A 159 -0.14 -17.97 18.23
C PRO A 159 0.71 -16.78 17.74
N LEU A 160 1.57 -17.01 16.75
CA LEU A 160 2.32 -15.93 16.09
C LEU A 160 1.40 -14.96 15.35
N GLY A 161 0.41 -15.46 14.60
CA GLY A 161 -0.55 -14.60 13.90
C GLY A 161 -1.37 -13.72 14.85
N ILE A 162 -1.76 -14.26 16.02
CA ILE A 162 -2.42 -13.50 17.09
C ILE A 162 -1.48 -12.42 17.64
N GLN A 163 -0.20 -12.72 17.86
CA GLN A 163 0.77 -11.71 18.27
C GLN A 163 0.90 -10.59 17.22
N GLN A 164 1.05 -10.95 15.94
CA GLN A 164 1.18 -9.99 14.84
C GLN A 164 -0.06 -9.07 14.73
N SER A 165 -1.26 -9.59 14.99
CA SER A 165 -2.48 -8.77 14.98
C SER A 165 -2.52 -7.75 16.13
N HIS A 166 -1.96 -8.07 17.30
CA HIS A 166 -1.78 -7.10 18.38
C HIS A 166 -0.69 -6.07 18.07
N GLU A 167 0.38 -6.47 17.38
CA GLU A 167 1.44 -5.56 16.91
C GLU A 167 0.90 -4.57 15.87
N LEU A 168 0.01 -5.01 14.98
CA LEU A 168 -0.80 -4.13 14.14
C LEU A 168 -1.62 -3.15 14.98
N GLY A 169 -2.25 -3.61 16.06
CA GLY A 169 -3.00 -2.74 16.96
C GLY A 169 -2.15 -1.58 17.53
N LYS A 170 -0.90 -1.87 17.91
CA LYS A 170 0.09 -0.87 18.35
C LYS A 170 0.49 0.07 17.21
N ARG A 171 0.77 -0.46 16.01
CA ARG A 171 1.09 0.36 14.83
C ARG A 171 0.00 1.40 14.54
N PHE A 172 -1.26 1.00 14.71
CA PHE A 172 -2.43 1.83 14.44
C PHE A 172 -2.90 2.63 15.68
N GLU A 173 -2.15 2.67 16.78
CA GLU A 173 -2.57 3.35 18.02
C GLU A 173 -2.89 4.83 17.85
N ASN A 174 -2.15 5.50 16.97
CA ASN A 174 -2.29 6.92 16.69
C ASN A 174 -3.04 7.20 15.37
N VAL A 175 -3.62 6.16 14.74
CA VAL A 175 -4.43 6.29 13.53
C VAL A 175 -5.90 6.29 13.94
N ALA A 176 -6.61 7.39 13.68
CA ALA A 176 -8.05 7.49 13.93
C ALA A 176 -8.84 6.69 12.89
N ILE A 177 -8.87 5.36 13.04
CA ILE A 177 -9.57 4.46 12.11
C ILE A 177 -11.04 4.85 12.06
N SER A 178 -11.52 5.18 10.86
CA SER A 178 -12.91 5.58 10.63
C SER A 178 -13.79 4.36 10.30
N LYS A 179 -13.24 3.41 9.53
CA LYS A 179 -13.92 2.18 9.09
C LYS A 179 -12.94 1.04 8.97
N ILE A 180 -13.41 -0.17 9.24
CA ILE A 180 -12.66 -1.40 8.96
C ILE A 180 -13.54 -2.40 8.23
N PHE A 181 -12.99 -2.96 7.16
CA PHE A 181 -13.60 -4.03 6.37
C PHE A 181 -12.67 -5.23 6.41
N SER A 182 -13.24 -6.41 6.49
CA SER A 182 -12.48 -7.66 6.51
C SER A 182 -13.02 -8.62 5.48
N SER A 183 -12.13 -9.39 4.87
CA SER A 183 -12.52 -10.66 4.25
C SER A 183 -13.27 -11.53 5.26
N PRO A 184 -14.22 -12.36 4.80
CA PRO A 184 -14.99 -13.26 5.66
C PRO A 184 -14.18 -14.45 6.22
N PHE A 185 -13.00 -14.75 5.70
CA PHE A 185 -12.12 -15.78 6.25
C PHE A 185 -11.71 -15.46 7.69
N SER A 186 -11.82 -16.45 8.58
CA SER A 186 -11.53 -16.40 10.01
C SER A 186 -10.19 -15.74 10.32
N ARG A 187 -9.11 -16.13 9.62
CA ARG A 187 -7.78 -15.49 9.76
C ARG A 187 -7.77 -13.98 9.53
N SER A 188 -8.57 -13.49 8.59
CA SER A 188 -8.67 -12.06 8.29
C SER A 188 -9.49 -11.34 9.35
N VAL A 189 -10.64 -11.92 9.73
CA VAL A 189 -11.50 -11.35 10.79
C VAL A 189 -10.77 -11.30 12.13
N GLU A 190 -10.04 -12.37 12.47
CA GLU A 190 -9.22 -12.45 13.68
C GLU A 190 -8.07 -11.41 13.67
N THR A 191 -7.45 -11.19 12.49
CA THR A 191 -6.45 -10.12 12.33
C THR A 191 -7.06 -8.74 12.57
N ALA A 192 -8.22 -8.44 11.98
CA ALA A 192 -8.94 -7.19 12.19
C ALA A 192 -9.39 -7.02 13.65
N ASN A 193 -9.84 -8.10 14.29
CA ASN A 193 -10.25 -8.11 15.69
C ASN A 193 -9.07 -7.82 16.63
N GLY A 194 -7.92 -8.47 16.41
CA GLY A 194 -6.69 -8.21 17.17
C GLY A 194 -6.14 -6.80 16.95
N LEU A 195 -6.20 -6.26 15.73
CA LEU A 195 -5.85 -4.87 15.43
C LEU A 195 -6.69 -3.87 16.23
N LEU A 196 -7.98 -4.16 16.41
CA LEU A 196 -8.84 -3.33 17.25
C LEU A 196 -8.57 -3.51 18.74
N GLY A 197 -7.89 -4.58 19.17
CA GLY A 197 -7.62 -4.94 20.57
C GLY A 197 -8.65 -5.93 21.15
N GLY A 198 -9.44 -6.58 20.30
CA GLY A 198 -10.43 -7.58 20.69
C GLY A 198 -11.59 -7.04 21.54
N ALA A 199 -12.20 -7.94 22.33
CA ALA A 199 -13.36 -7.62 23.17
C ALA A 199 -13.06 -6.63 24.31
N GLU A 200 -11.80 -6.39 24.63
CA GLU A 200 -11.36 -5.51 25.73
C GLU A 200 -10.99 -4.09 25.26
N ALA A 201 -11.09 -3.82 23.96
CA ALA A 201 -10.51 -2.63 23.35
C ALA A 201 -11.28 -1.33 23.55
N LYS A 202 -10.58 -0.26 23.95
CA LYS A 202 -11.10 1.13 23.95
C LYS A 202 -11.63 1.62 22.57
N ARG A 203 -11.36 0.90 21.48
CA ARG A 203 -11.87 1.18 20.13
C ARG A 203 -13.26 0.56 19.84
N HIS A 204 -14.01 0.11 20.86
CA HIS A 204 -15.35 -0.50 20.73
C HIS A 204 -16.37 0.26 19.87
N ALA A 205 -16.15 1.55 19.58
CA ALA A 205 -16.99 2.33 18.67
C ALA A 205 -16.87 1.90 17.19
N ILE A 206 -15.86 1.10 16.81
CA ILE A 206 -15.62 0.65 15.43
C ILE A 206 -15.97 -0.83 15.31
N SER A 207 -16.94 -1.14 14.46
CA SER A 207 -17.34 -2.50 14.11
C SER A 207 -16.65 -2.98 12.83
N ILE A 208 -16.41 -4.29 12.72
CA ILE A 208 -15.80 -4.94 11.54
C ILE A 208 -16.88 -5.28 10.52
N ASN A 209 -16.84 -4.62 9.36
CA ASN A 209 -17.72 -4.91 8.24
C ASN A 209 -17.18 -6.09 7.42
N ILE A 210 -17.96 -7.16 7.26
CA ILE A 210 -17.54 -8.34 6.51
C ILE A 210 -17.85 -8.16 5.03
N GLU A 211 -16.82 -8.07 4.18
CA GLU A 211 -16.94 -7.87 2.74
C GLU A 211 -16.35 -9.07 1.97
N PRO A 212 -17.21 -9.98 1.46
CA PRO A 212 -16.82 -11.06 0.57
C PRO A 212 -16.04 -10.65 -0.67
N GLY A 213 -16.21 -9.42 -1.18
CA GLY A 213 -15.37 -8.91 -2.26
C GLY A 213 -13.87 -8.84 -1.93
N LEU A 214 -13.49 -8.93 -0.65
CA LEU A 214 -12.11 -8.99 -0.15
C LEU A 214 -11.58 -10.42 0.01
N ALA A 215 -12.36 -11.45 -0.35
CA ALA A 215 -12.03 -12.86 -0.14
C ALA A 215 -10.72 -13.31 -0.82
N GLU A 216 -10.19 -14.45 -0.36
CA GLU A 216 -8.97 -15.05 -0.88
C GLU A 216 -9.16 -15.47 -2.34
N LEU A 217 -8.10 -15.25 -3.13
CA LEU A 217 -8.03 -15.63 -4.54
C LEU A 217 -6.94 -16.70 -4.71
N LEU A 218 -7.30 -17.86 -5.21
CA LEU A 218 -6.36 -18.88 -5.67
C LEU A 218 -6.03 -18.71 -7.16
N VAL A 219 -4.96 -19.38 -7.60
CA VAL A 219 -4.33 -19.18 -8.91
C VAL A 219 -5.04 -19.95 -10.04
N PRO A 220 -5.32 -19.32 -11.20
CA PRO A 220 -5.63 -17.91 -11.42
C PRO A 220 -7.15 -17.66 -11.33
N CYS A 221 -7.53 -16.77 -10.42
CA CYS A 221 -8.88 -16.22 -10.26
C CYS A 221 -9.97 -17.19 -9.76
N GLU A 222 -9.62 -18.03 -8.78
CA GLU A 222 -10.60 -18.83 -8.05
C GLU A 222 -10.86 -18.23 -6.66
N PHE A 223 -12.02 -17.59 -6.47
CA PHE A 223 -12.50 -17.19 -5.14
C PHE A 223 -12.70 -18.41 -4.24
N LEU A 224 -12.11 -18.40 -3.07
CA LEU A 224 -12.50 -19.36 -2.03
C LEU A 224 -13.79 -18.89 -1.37
N LEU A 225 -14.83 -19.74 -1.39
CA LEU A 225 -16.17 -19.40 -0.91
C LEU A 225 -16.59 -20.14 0.36
N GLU A 226 -15.76 -21.04 0.86
CA GLU A 226 -16.06 -21.90 2.01
C GLU A 226 -15.82 -21.22 3.37
N TYR A 227 -16.01 -19.90 3.48
CA TYR A 227 -15.90 -19.14 4.73
C TYR A 227 -17.20 -19.18 5.57
N TYR A 228 -17.13 -18.82 6.85
CA TYR A 228 -18.32 -18.67 7.70
C TYR A 228 -19.24 -17.53 7.23
N GLU A 229 -20.55 -17.69 7.39
CA GLU A 229 -21.52 -16.61 7.18
C GLU A 229 -21.49 -15.59 8.31
N VAL A 230 -22.02 -14.39 8.08
CA VAL A 230 -22.03 -13.30 9.08
C VAL A 230 -22.57 -13.72 10.46
N PRO A 231 -23.68 -14.47 10.59
CA PRO A 231 -24.17 -14.90 11.91
C PRO A 231 -23.15 -15.75 12.69
N GLU A 232 -22.47 -16.67 12.00
CA GLU A 232 -21.43 -17.52 12.59
C GLU A 232 -20.18 -16.69 12.97
N LEU A 233 -19.84 -15.68 12.15
CA LEU A 233 -18.74 -14.77 12.45
C LEU A 233 -19.04 -13.85 13.64
N VAL A 234 -20.29 -13.41 13.82
CA VAL A 234 -20.72 -12.59 14.97
C VAL A 234 -20.60 -13.37 16.27
N GLU A 235 -20.94 -14.67 16.25
CA GLU A 235 -20.78 -15.54 17.43
C GLU A 235 -19.31 -15.66 17.84
N LYS A 236 -18.40 -15.77 16.87
CA LYS A 236 -16.95 -15.91 17.10
C LYS A 236 -16.26 -14.59 17.43
N PHE A 237 -16.71 -13.49 16.81
CA PHE A 237 -16.04 -12.20 16.83
C PHE A 237 -17.07 -11.09 17.13
N PRO A 238 -17.26 -10.71 18.41
CA PRO A 238 -18.31 -9.76 18.82
C PRO A 238 -18.23 -8.36 18.20
N LEU A 239 -17.07 -7.98 17.66
CA LEU A 239 -16.88 -6.69 16.96
C LEU A 239 -17.42 -6.71 15.52
N VAL A 240 -17.81 -7.86 14.98
CA VAL A 240 -18.40 -7.95 13.65
C VAL A 240 -19.72 -7.19 13.59
N ASN A 241 -19.90 -6.39 12.54
CA ASN A 241 -21.11 -5.63 12.28
C ASN A 241 -22.18 -6.53 11.63
N PRO A 242 -23.24 -6.94 12.34
CA PRO A 242 -24.29 -7.76 11.74
C PRO A 242 -25.19 -6.99 10.76
N LYS A 243 -25.08 -5.66 10.72
CA LYS A 243 -25.92 -4.78 9.89
C LYS A 243 -25.23 -4.32 8.60
N TYR A 244 -23.97 -4.69 8.40
CA TYR A 244 -23.29 -4.37 7.15
C TYR A 244 -23.87 -5.19 6.00
N TRP A 245 -24.18 -4.53 4.90
CA TRP A 245 -24.65 -5.18 3.67
C TRP A 245 -23.53 -5.16 2.64
N PRO A 246 -22.91 -6.31 2.31
CA PRO A 246 -21.80 -6.33 1.40
C PRO A 246 -22.23 -6.14 -0.05
N LEU A 247 -21.30 -5.65 -0.89
CA LEU A 247 -21.53 -5.55 -2.33
C LEU A 247 -21.64 -6.95 -2.96
N PHE A 248 -20.75 -7.84 -2.55
CA PHE A 248 -20.74 -9.23 -3.00
C PHE A 248 -21.16 -10.16 -1.86
N ASN A 249 -21.83 -11.25 -2.20
CA ASN A 249 -22.08 -12.38 -1.31
C ASN A 249 -21.61 -13.69 -1.98
N LYS A 250 -21.62 -14.80 -1.23
CA LYS A 250 -21.24 -16.12 -1.77
C LYS A 250 -21.96 -16.43 -3.07
N ARG A 251 -23.28 -16.23 -3.12
CA ARG A 251 -24.09 -16.53 -4.32
C ARG A 251 -23.62 -15.74 -5.54
N THR A 252 -23.35 -14.45 -5.40
CA THR A 252 -22.87 -13.62 -6.51
C THR A 252 -21.46 -14.02 -6.96
N LEU A 253 -20.56 -14.34 -6.02
CA LEU A 253 -19.20 -14.78 -6.35
C LEU A 253 -19.20 -16.18 -6.98
N SER A 254 -20.02 -17.11 -6.48
CA SER A 254 -20.22 -18.43 -7.09
C SER A 254 -20.76 -18.32 -8.51
N ALA A 255 -21.69 -17.38 -8.75
CA ALA A 255 -22.23 -17.17 -10.09
C ALA A 255 -21.15 -16.69 -11.06
N LEU A 256 -20.26 -15.79 -10.63
CA LEU A 256 -19.09 -15.37 -11.42
C LEU A 256 -18.15 -16.55 -11.70
N GLN A 257 -17.89 -17.40 -10.70
CA GLN A 257 -17.06 -18.61 -10.84
C GLN A 257 -17.65 -19.68 -11.77
N SER A 258 -18.98 -19.77 -11.85
CA SER A 258 -19.66 -20.77 -12.66
C SER A 258 -19.57 -20.51 -14.18
N VAL A 259 -19.07 -19.33 -14.57
CA VAL A 259 -18.75 -19.02 -15.96
C VAL A 259 -17.53 -19.84 -16.36
N LYS A 260 -17.64 -20.63 -17.43
CA LYS A 260 -16.66 -21.66 -17.86
C LYS A 260 -15.19 -21.19 -18.05
N GLN A 261 -14.95 -19.88 -18.00
CA GLN A 261 -13.63 -19.26 -18.10
C GLN A 261 -13.61 -18.00 -17.24
N VAL A 262 -13.51 -18.15 -15.93
CA VAL A 262 -13.18 -17.00 -15.08
C VAL A 262 -11.78 -16.54 -15.48
N GLN A 263 -11.70 -15.30 -15.94
CA GLN A 263 -10.45 -14.68 -16.35
C GLN A 263 -9.93 -13.79 -15.24
N GLU A 264 -8.65 -13.46 -15.32
CA GLU A 264 -8.01 -12.49 -14.44
C GLU A 264 -8.77 -11.16 -14.34
N GLU A 265 -9.39 -10.73 -15.46
CA GLU A 265 -10.22 -9.52 -15.50
C GLU A 265 -11.49 -9.60 -14.65
N ASP A 266 -12.03 -10.80 -14.40
CA ASP A 266 -13.19 -10.98 -13.51
C ASP A 266 -12.79 -10.73 -12.05
N CYS A 267 -11.60 -11.19 -11.63
CA CYS A 267 -11.06 -10.87 -10.31
C CYS A 267 -10.75 -9.39 -10.17
N LYS A 268 -10.10 -8.80 -11.17
CA LYS A 268 -9.84 -7.36 -11.19
C LYS A 268 -11.14 -6.56 -11.14
N TYR A 269 -12.21 -7.03 -11.79
CA TYR A 269 -13.54 -6.42 -11.73
C TYR A 269 -14.10 -6.45 -10.31
N VAL A 270 -14.11 -7.60 -9.63
CA VAL A 270 -14.59 -7.72 -8.24
C VAL A 270 -13.80 -6.81 -7.31
N ILE A 271 -12.47 -6.78 -7.42
CA ILE A 271 -11.61 -5.91 -6.63
C ILE A 271 -11.93 -4.44 -6.90
N LYS A 272 -11.95 -4.02 -8.17
CA LYS A 272 -12.27 -2.63 -8.56
C LYS A 272 -13.61 -2.20 -8.00
N LYS A 273 -14.66 -3.01 -8.17
CA LYS A 273 -16.02 -2.68 -7.70
C LYS A 273 -16.10 -2.65 -6.18
N THR A 274 -15.48 -3.60 -5.50
CA THR A 274 -15.45 -3.65 -4.02
C THR A 274 -14.80 -2.40 -3.45
N ILE A 275 -13.58 -2.06 -3.90
CA ILE A 275 -12.86 -0.90 -3.36
C ILE A 275 -13.57 0.40 -3.73
N SER A 276 -14.03 0.53 -4.98
CA SER A 276 -14.76 1.73 -5.44
C SER A 276 -16.01 1.99 -4.61
N GLN A 277 -16.79 0.95 -4.31
CA GLN A 277 -17.99 1.05 -3.49
C GLN A 277 -17.66 1.41 -2.05
N ILE A 278 -16.67 0.74 -1.43
CA ILE A 278 -16.22 1.06 -0.08
C ILE A 278 -15.81 2.54 0.04
N LEU A 279 -15.02 3.05 -0.91
CA LEU A 279 -14.57 4.43 -0.88
C LEU A 279 -15.73 5.42 -1.14
N ALA A 280 -16.63 5.11 -2.07
CA ALA A 280 -17.77 5.96 -2.40
C ALA A 280 -18.76 6.08 -1.23
N ASP A 281 -19.13 4.96 -0.61
CA ASP A 281 -20.05 4.92 0.53
C ASP A 281 -19.47 5.57 1.79
N ASN A 282 -18.14 5.62 1.87
CA ASN A 282 -17.41 6.16 3.01
C ASN A 282 -16.59 7.39 2.62
N LYS A 283 -17.12 8.26 1.73
CA LYS A 283 -16.40 9.45 1.20
C LYS A 283 -15.82 10.40 2.25
N ASN A 284 -16.40 10.43 3.45
CA ASN A 284 -15.99 11.28 4.58
C ASN A 284 -15.11 10.55 5.61
N ALA A 285 -14.83 9.25 5.42
CA ALA A 285 -13.95 8.49 6.30
C ALA A 285 -12.49 8.84 5.99
N GLU A 286 -11.74 9.31 6.97
CA GLU A 286 -10.34 9.70 6.79
C GLU A 286 -9.42 8.48 6.68
N HIS A 287 -9.67 7.44 7.47
CA HIS A 287 -8.84 6.23 7.50
C HIS A 287 -9.72 4.99 7.39
N ILE A 288 -9.64 4.31 6.24
CA ILE A 288 -10.31 3.04 5.98
C ILE A 288 -9.27 1.93 6.02
N VAL A 289 -9.51 0.90 6.82
CA VAL A 289 -8.63 -0.28 6.93
C VAL A 289 -9.31 -1.47 6.28
N LEU A 290 -8.57 -2.21 5.46
CA LEU A 290 -8.98 -3.47 4.85
C LEU A 290 -8.10 -4.59 5.40
N SER A 291 -8.69 -5.62 5.98
CA SER A 291 -8.02 -6.89 6.24
C SER A 291 -8.38 -7.89 5.13
N THR A 292 -7.38 -8.43 4.45
CA THR A 292 -7.54 -9.27 3.25
C THR A 292 -6.33 -10.20 3.09
N HIS A 293 -6.02 -10.62 1.86
CA HIS A 293 -5.06 -11.66 1.54
C HIS A 293 -3.96 -11.19 0.59
N GLY A 294 -2.95 -12.04 0.37
CA GLY A 294 -1.81 -11.71 -0.47
C GLY A 294 -2.18 -11.50 -1.93
N ALA A 295 -2.93 -12.42 -2.53
CA ALA A 295 -3.33 -12.34 -3.94
C ALA A 295 -4.24 -11.13 -4.22
N PHE A 296 -5.19 -10.84 -3.32
CA PHE A 296 -6.01 -9.63 -3.40
C PHE A 296 -5.14 -8.37 -3.44
N THR A 297 -4.17 -8.27 -2.52
CA THR A 297 -3.28 -7.11 -2.42
C THR A 297 -2.43 -6.97 -3.68
N ALA A 298 -1.95 -8.09 -4.23
CA ALA A 298 -1.16 -8.10 -5.46
C ALA A 298 -1.95 -7.61 -6.68
N TYR A 299 -3.20 -8.05 -6.85
CA TYR A 299 -4.07 -7.51 -7.90
C TYR A 299 -4.43 -6.04 -7.67
N LEU A 300 -4.63 -5.62 -6.42
CA LEU A 300 -4.87 -4.21 -6.11
C LEU A 300 -3.66 -3.33 -6.46
N HIS A 301 -2.43 -3.81 -6.20
CA HIS A 301 -1.21 -3.16 -6.70
C HIS A 301 -1.26 -3.05 -8.22
N GLU A 302 -1.50 -4.15 -8.92
CA GLU A 302 -1.52 -4.15 -10.38
C GLU A 302 -2.56 -3.16 -10.94
N ILE A 303 -3.77 -3.14 -10.36
CA ILE A 303 -4.85 -2.22 -10.73
C ILE A 303 -4.42 -0.74 -10.57
N LEU A 304 -3.74 -0.40 -9.48
CA LEU A 304 -3.47 1.00 -9.11
C LEU A 304 -2.11 1.51 -9.59
N THR A 305 -1.11 0.63 -9.70
CA THR A 305 0.27 0.97 -10.03
C THR A 305 0.70 0.44 -11.39
N GLY A 306 0.07 -0.63 -11.87
CA GLY A 306 0.49 -1.40 -13.04
C GLY A 306 1.49 -2.52 -12.71
N GLU A 307 1.82 -2.71 -11.43
CA GLU A 307 2.78 -3.71 -10.97
C GLU A 307 2.12 -4.71 -10.03
N TRP A 308 2.20 -5.99 -10.38
CA TRP A 308 1.75 -7.06 -9.50
C TRP A 308 2.84 -7.34 -8.46
N THR A 309 2.48 -7.30 -7.17
CA THR A 309 3.44 -7.53 -6.07
C THR A 309 2.71 -8.12 -4.87
N ILE A 310 3.06 -9.32 -4.43
CA ILE A 310 2.54 -9.84 -3.17
C ILE A 310 3.20 -9.15 -1.98
N VAL A 311 2.52 -9.24 -0.85
CA VAL A 311 2.99 -8.74 0.43
C VAL A 311 3.02 -9.86 1.47
N GLY A 312 3.89 -9.76 2.48
CA GLY A 312 3.95 -10.70 3.60
C GLY A 312 2.70 -10.67 4.50
N GLN A 313 2.48 -11.73 5.25
CA GLN A 313 1.52 -11.83 6.35
C GLN A 313 1.71 -10.68 7.34
N SER A 314 0.60 -10.13 7.82
CA SER A 314 0.55 -8.94 8.68
C SER A 314 1.24 -7.69 8.14
N SER A 315 1.65 -7.66 6.87
CA SER A 315 2.22 -6.45 6.28
C SER A 315 1.15 -5.41 5.98
N VAL A 316 1.57 -4.15 5.92
CA VAL A 316 0.70 -3.00 5.66
C VAL A 316 1.09 -2.34 4.35
N THR A 317 0.10 -2.14 3.49
CA THR A 317 0.16 -1.25 2.32
C THR A 317 -0.73 -0.04 2.59
N LYS A 318 -0.27 1.15 2.19
CA LYS A 318 -1.03 2.39 2.34
C LYS A 318 -1.20 3.08 0.99
N PHE A 319 -2.46 3.33 0.64
CA PHE A 319 -2.83 4.24 -0.44
C PHE A 319 -3.46 5.50 0.14
N VAL A 320 -3.29 6.61 -0.55
CA VAL A 320 -3.89 7.89 -0.17
C VAL A 320 -4.57 8.53 -1.36
N ARG A 321 -5.72 9.15 -1.09
CA ARG A 321 -6.37 10.08 -1.99
C ARG A 321 -6.06 11.49 -1.50
N TYR A 322 -5.48 12.28 -2.39
CA TYR A 322 -5.19 13.67 -2.14
C TYR A 322 -6.37 14.57 -2.54
N TYR A 323 -6.48 15.72 -1.89
CA TYR A 323 -7.36 16.80 -2.29
C TYR A 323 -6.91 17.32 -3.65
N ASP A 324 -7.83 17.33 -4.60
CA ASP A 324 -7.68 18.02 -5.87
C ASP A 324 -8.64 19.22 -5.84
N GLU A 325 -8.13 20.41 -6.12
CA GLU A 325 -8.92 21.65 -6.17
C GLU A 325 -10.04 21.56 -7.24
N ASN A 326 -9.89 20.64 -8.20
CA ASN A 326 -10.88 20.34 -9.24
C ASN A 326 -11.94 19.31 -8.83
N ASP A 327 -11.82 18.68 -7.65
CA ASP A 327 -12.80 17.69 -7.15
C ASP A 327 -14.14 18.33 -6.74
N GLY A 328 -14.17 19.66 -6.58
CA GLY A 328 -15.25 20.40 -5.91
C GLY A 328 -16.63 20.41 -6.56
N GLU A 329 -16.80 20.06 -7.85
CA GLU A 329 -18.12 20.20 -8.50
C GLU A 329 -18.44 19.19 -9.61
N LYS A 330 -17.45 18.51 -10.21
CA LYS A 330 -17.67 17.77 -11.48
C LYS A 330 -17.85 16.26 -11.35
N ASP A 331 -17.51 15.68 -10.20
CA ASP A 331 -17.41 14.22 -10.06
C ASP A 331 -18.53 13.60 -9.21
N ALA A 332 -19.52 14.36 -8.73
CA ALA A 332 -20.68 13.81 -7.99
C ALA A 332 -21.70 13.02 -8.85
N GLY A 333 -21.37 12.73 -10.12
CA GLY A 333 -22.23 11.99 -11.05
C GLY A 333 -22.10 10.45 -10.90
N ALA A 334 -22.91 9.72 -11.67
CA ALA A 334 -22.99 8.24 -11.65
C ALA A 334 -21.66 7.49 -11.84
N ASN A 335 -20.60 8.17 -12.30
CA ASN A 335 -19.27 7.59 -12.52
C ASN A 335 -18.27 7.87 -11.38
N TYR A 336 -18.70 8.46 -10.25
CA TYR A 336 -17.82 8.78 -9.13
C TYR A 336 -17.06 7.56 -8.61
N ALA A 337 -17.78 6.47 -8.37
CA ALA A 337 -17.21 5.22 -7.87
C ALA A 337 -16.14 4.69 -8.85
N ASP A 338 -16.39 4.73 -10.15
CA ASP A 338 -15.43 4.22 -11.13
C ASP A 338 -14.16 5.07 -11.24
N LYS A 339 -14.24 6.39 -10.96
CA LYS A 339 -13.09 7.31 -11.00
C LYS A 339 -12.33 7.45 -9.69
N ILE A 340 -12.90 7.05 -8.55
CA ILE A 340 -12.28 7.28 -7.23
C ILE A 340 -10.95 6.53 -7.09
N MET A 341 -10.85 5.36 -7.73
CA MET A 341 -9.65 4.52 -7.76
C MET A 341 -8.48 5.23 -8.45
N ASP A 342 -8.74 5.96 -9.53
CA ASP A 342 -7.71 6.70 -10.30
C ASP A 342 -7.05 7.83 -9.49
N LYS A 343 -7.67 8.20 -8.35
CA LYS A 343 -7.16 9.22 -7.43
C LYS A 343 -6.30 8.64 -6.30
N LEU A 344 -6.29 7.32 -6.12
CA LEU A 344 -5.43 6.67 -5.13
C LEU A 344 -3.97 6.64 -5.57
N ARG A 345 -3.07 6.88 -4.61
CA ARG A 345 -1.63 6.79 -4.78
C ARG A 345 -1.05 5.94 -3.68
N MET A 346 -0.24 4.94 -4.02
CA MET A 346 0.47 4.13 -3.04
C MET A 346 1.59 4.97 -2.40
N GLU A 347 1.61 5.07 -1.07
CA GLU A 347 2.70 5.70 -0.32
C GLU A 347 3.81 4.69 -0.04
N PHE A 348 3.41 3.50 0.43
CA PHE A 348 4.29 2.36 0.70
C PHE A 348 3.50 1.04 0.61
N THR A 349 4.23 -0.07 0.48
CA THR A 349 3.71 -1.44 0.47
C THR A 349 4.59 -2.34 1.32
N SER A 350 4.04 -3.48 1.74
CA SER A 350 4.79 -4.56 2.39
C SER A 350 5.48 -4.13 3.69
N ASP A 351 4.96 -3.11 4.37
CA ASP A 351 5.58 -2.61 5.59
C ASP A 351 5.34 -3.56 6.76
N VAL A 352 6.43 -4.09 7.29
CA VAL A 352 6.50 -5.06 8.40
C VAL A 352 7.30 -4.52 9.58
N THR A 353 7.65 -3.23 9.57
CA THR A 353 8.47 -2.56 10.61
C THR A 353 7.87 -2.59 12.01
N HIS A 354 6.58 -2.92 12.11
CA HIS A 354 5.85 -3.02 13.36
C HIS A 354 5.91 -4.42 13.98
N LEU A 355 6.36 -5.42 13.22
CA LEU A 355 6.42 -6.80 13.67
C LEU A 355 7.68 -7.03 14.49
N SER A 356 7.58 -7.81 15.57
CA SER A 356 8.77 -8.20 16.33
C SER A 356 9.68 -9.17 15.55
N ASP A 357 9.10 -9.93 14.62
CA ASP A 357 9.79 -10.83 13.71
C ASP A 357 9.41 -10.53 12.25
N PRO A 358 10.05 -9.53 11.61
CA PRO A 358 9.74 -9.13 10.24
C PRO A 358 10.18 -10.16 9.19
N ASN A 359 11.01 -11.13 9.56
CA ASN A 359 11.51 -12.15 8.63
C ASN A 359 10.51 -13.30 8.43
N ASN A 360 9.63 -13.54 9.42
CA ASN A 360 8.62 -14.61 9.35
C ASN A 360 7.27 -14.09 8.82
N THR A 361 7.31 -13.54 7.61
CA THR A 361 6.15 -12.91 6.97
C THR A 361 5.66 -13.68 5.76
N ARG A 362 6.37 -14.70 5.28
CA ARG A 362 5.95 -15.58 4.15
C ARG A 362 5.33 -14.78 2.98
N PRO A 363 6.09 -13.86 2.36
CA PRO A 363 5.62 -13.11 1.19
C PRO A 363 5.14 -14.06 0.10
N TYR A 364 5.84 -15.18 -0.13
CA TYR A 364 5.36 -16.37 -0.83
C TYR A 364 5.84 -17.64 -0.16
#